data_AF-A0A151SPX0-F1
#
_entry.id   AF-A0A151SPX0-F1
#
_cell.length_a   1.000
_cell.length_b   1.000
_cell.length_c   1.000
_cell.angle_alpha   90.00
_cell.angle_beta   90.00
_cell.angle_gamma   90.00
#
_symmetry.space_group_name_H-M   'P 1'
#
loop_
_entity.id
_entity.type
_entity.pdbx_description
1 polymer ?
#
loop_
_entity_poly.entity_id
_entity_poly.type
_entity_poly.pdbx_seq_one_letter_code
_entity_poly.pdbx_strand_id
1 'polypeptide(L)' 'MEEKLHQFERNDVWTLVPKLEHQRIIRTRWVLRNKLHEQDKVVRNKARLVAQGYNQ' A
#
# COMPACT_ATOMS: atom_id res chain seq x y z
N MET A 1 -3.78 -9.98 5.39
CA MET A 1 -2.74 -8.99 5.03
C MET A 1 -1.70 -9.63 4.13
N GLU A 2 -1.34 -10.88 4.42
CA GLU A 2 -0.41 -11.73 3.67
C GLU A 2 -0.86 -12.03 2.23
N GLU A 3 -2.15 -12.29 2.00
CA GLU A 3 -2.65 -12.54 0.63
C GLU A 3 -2.43 -11.34 -0.32
N LYS A 4 -2.50 -10.11 0.21
CA LYS A 4 -2.20 -8.89 -0.55
C LYS A 4 -0.70 -8.71 -0.78
N LEU A 5 0.13 -9.07 0.20
CA LEU A 5 1.59 -9.06 0.07
C LEU A 5 2.04 -10.04 -1.02
N HIS A 6 1.47 -11.24 -1.02
CA HIS A 6 1.74 -12.25 -2.03
C HIS A 6 1.33 -11.82 -3.45
N GLN A 7 0.24 -11.04 -3.59
CA GLN A 7 -0.10 -10.41 -4.87
C GLN A 7 0.90 -9.34 -5.32
N PHE A 8 1.57 -8.64 -4.38
CA PHE A 8 2.59 -7.65 -4.73
C PHE A 8 3.89 -8.30 -5.19
N GLU A 9 4.33 -9.38 -4.53
CA GLU A 9 5.47 -10.18 -4.99
C GLU A 9 5.20 -10.78 -6.37
N ARG A 10 4.01 -11.36 -6.58
CA ARG A 10 3.65 -11.99 -7.86
C ARG A 10 3.55 -11.01 -9.03
N ASN A 11 3.21 -9.75 -8.75
CA ASN A 11 3.10 -8.70 -9.76
C ASN A 11 4.40 -7.89 -9.91
N ASP A 12 5.47 -8.21 -9.16
CA ASP A 12 6.78 -7.56 -9.19
C ASP A 12 6.73 -6.03 -9.01
N VAL A 13 5.71 -5.53 -8.32
CA VAL A 13 5.46 -4.08 -8.25
C VAL A 13 6.27 -3.44 -7.11
N TRP A 14 6.73 -4.22 -6.12
CA TRP A 14 7.47 -3.75 -4.93
C TRP A 14 8.42 -4.83 -4.38
N THR A 15 9.54 -4.40 -3.79
CA THR A 15 10.45 -5.26 -3.01
C THR A 15 10.34 -4.93 -1.53
N LEU A 16 10.21 -5.94 -0.68
CA LEU A 16 10.20 -5.77 0.76
C LEU A 16 11.64 -5.51 1.25
N VAL A 17 11.88 -4.36 1.89
CA VAL A 17 13.20 -3.99 2.41
C VAL A 17 13.20 -4.14 3.95
N PRO A 18 14.26 -4.73 4.55
CA PRO A 18 14.35 -4.85 6.00
C PRO A 18 14.43 -3.49 6.69
N LYS A 19 13.93 -3.42 7.93
CA LYS A 19 13.98 -2.21 8.75
C LYS A 19 15.43 -1.86 9.10
N LEU A 20 15.80 -0.58 9.05
CA LEU A 20 17.03 -0.11 9.69
C LEU A 20 16.82 -0.01 11.20
N GLU A 21 17.69 -0.66 11.98
CA GLU A 21 17.55 -0.83 13.43
C GLU A 21 17.50 0.49 14.22
N HIS A 22 18.00 1.59 13.64
CA HIS A 22 18.14 2.89 14.30
C HIS A 22 17.14 3.95 13.81
N GLN A 23 16.20 3.60 12.93
CA GLN A 23 15.24 4.55 12.39
C GLN A 23 13.85 4.41 13.04
N ARG A 24 13.27 5.54 13.45
CA ARG A 24 11.86 5.59 13.86
C ARG A 24 11.00 5.32 12.64
N ILE A 25 10.30 4.19 12.65
CA ILE A 25 9.28 3.88 11.65
C ILE A 25 8.16 4.92 11.81
N ILE A 26 8.05 5.82 10.83
CA ILE A 26 6.88 6.70 10.72
C ILE A 26 5.68 5.77 10.56
N ARG A 27 4.66 5.93 11.41
CA ARG A 27 3.43 5.17 11.22
C ARG A 27 2.91 5.47 9.82
N THR A 28 2.77 4.45 8.99
CA THR A 28 2.23 4.58 7.65
C THR A 28 0.86 3.93 7.59
N ARG A 29 -0.09 4.58 6.92
CA ARG A 29 -1.41 4.00 6.61
C ARG A 29 -1.53 3.73 5.13
N TRP A 30 -2.17 2.62 4.79
CA TRP A 30 -2.54 2.31 3.42
C TRP A 30 -3.87 2.99 3.07
N VAL A 31 -3.90 3.70 1.96
CA VAL A 31 -5.13 4.18 1.33
C VAL A 31 -5.39 3.34 0.10
N LEU A 32 -6.37 2.45 0.22
CA LEU A 32 -6.88 1.63 -0.87
C LEU A 32 -8.02 2.37 -1.56
N ARG A 33 -7.91 2.55 -2.88
CA ARG A 33 -8.96 3.12 -3.73
C ARG A 33 -9.14 2.24 -4.95
N ASN A 34 -10.34 1.73 -5.15
CA ASN A 34 -10.69 1.00 -6.35
C ASN A 34 -11.14 2.02 -7.40
N LYS A 35 -10.57 1.94 -8.61
CA LYS A 35 -11.07 2.68 -9.76
C LYS A 35 -12.17 1.84 -10.39
N LEU A 36 -13.41 2.31 -10.26
CA LEU A 36 -14.59 1.68 -10.83
C LEU A 36 -14.81 2.19 -12.26
N HIS A 37 -15.31 1.34 -13.14
CA HIS A 37 -15.87 1.74 -14.43
C HIS A 37 -17.30 2.27 -14.25
N GLU A 38 -17.86 2.85 -15.30
CA GLU A 38 -19.29 3.22 -15.43
C GLU A 38 -20.29 2.10 -15.11
N GLN A 39 -19.83 0.84 -15.05
CA GLN A 39 -20.65 -0.34 -14.70
C GLN A 39 -20.35 -0.90 -13.30
N ASP A 40 -19.76 -0.08 -12.41
CA ASP A 40 -19.30 -0.47 -11.06
C ASP A 40 -18.30 -1.64 -11.01
N LYS A 41 -17.77 -2.07 -12.16
CA LYS A 41 -16.69 -3.05 -12.22
C LYS A 41 -15.37 -2.41 -11.83
N VAL A 42 -14.63 -3.08 -10.94
CA VAL A 42 -13.29 -2.68 -10.52
C VAL A 42 -12.32 -2.84 -11.69
N VAL A 43 -11.89 -1.73 -12.29
CA VAL A 43 -10.93 -1.72 -13.40
C VAL A 43 -9.49 -1.74 -12.88
N ARG A 44 -9.23 -1.05 -11.76
CA ARG A 44 -7.88 -0.95 -11.21
C ARG A 44 -7.90 -0.69 -9.72
N ASN A 45 -7.23 -1.54 -8.96
CA ASN A 45 -6.97 -1.27 -7.55
C ASN A 45 -5.77 -0.32 -7.44
N LYS A 46 -5.95 0.81 -6.76
CA LYS A 46 -4.87 1.75 -6.44
C LYS A 46 -4.59 1.67 -4.95
N ALA A 47 -3.35 1.40 -4.59
CA ALA A 47 -2.86 1.51 -3.22
C ALA A 47 -1.91 2.70 -3.13
N ARG A 48 -2.04 3.51 -2.09
CA ARG A 48 -1.08 4.56 -1.74
C ARG A 48 -0.63 4.36 -0.31
N LEU A 49 0.67 4.28 -0.08
CA LEU A 49 1.25 4.35 1.25
C LEU A 49 1.35 5.83 1.64
N VAL A 50 0.73 6.20 2.74
CA VAL A 50 0.74 7.60 3.21
C VAL A 50 1.34 7.60 4.61
N ALA A 51 2.30 8.49 4.83
CA ALA A 51 2.79 8.78 6.18
C ALA A 51 1.62 9.28 7.02
N GLN A 52 1.43 8.71 8.21
CA GLN A 52 0.50 9.25 9.19
C GLN A 52 1.09 10.58 9.65
N GLY A 53 0.62 11.67 9.04
CA GLY A 53 1.00 13.02 9.43
C GLY A 53 0.70 13.22 10.92
N TYR A 54 1.66 13.78 11.65
CA TYR A 54 1.39 14.40 12.93
C TYR A 54 0.56 15.66 12.64
N ASN A 55 -0.62 15.79 13.24
CA ASN A 55 -1.26 17.10 13.36
C ASN A 55 -0.35 17.92 14.29
N GLN A 56 0.29 18.95 13.74
CA GLN A 56 0.96 20.01 14.50
C GLN A 56 -0.05 21.10 14.85
#